data_AF-A0A7S2CJ42-F1
#
_entry.id   AF-A0A7S2CJ42-F1
#
_cell.length_a   1.000
_cell.length_b   1.000
_cell.length_c   1.000
_cell.angle_alpha   90.00
_cell.angle_beta   90.00
_cell.angle_gamma   90.00
#
_symmetry.space_group_name_H-M   'P 1'
#
loop_
_entity.id
_entity.type
_entity.pdbx_description
1 polymer ?
#
loop_
_entity_poly.entity_id
_entity_poly.type
_entity_poly.pdbx_seq_one_letter_code
_entity_poly.pdbx_strand_id
1 'polypeptide(L)'
;EHCDGEDVQHLASTLAQQAQELSLNRDVDSPFALLAKDNDILWSGGRPDDITIIACRVEERPATHAAQPALMPPSCGPGPPPKVPSDPERQPEALLWDWDDADWD
;
A
#
# COMPACT_ATOMS: atom_id res chain seq x y z
N GLU A 1 -22.82 -0.57 -26.38
CA GLU A 1 -21.71 -1.38 -25.85
C GLU A 1 -21.14 -0.59 -24.68
N HIS A 2 -21.27 -1.09 -23.44
CA HIS A 2 -20.57 -0.49 -22.29
C HIS A 2 -19.13 -0.98 -22.35
N CYS A 3 -18.16 -0.09 -22.20
CA CYS A 3 -16.78 -0.55 -22.10
C CYS A 3 -16.56 -1.06 -20.67
N ASP A 4 -16.09 -2.30 -20.50
CA ASP A 4 -16.01 -2.98 -19.18
C ASP A 4 -15.27 -2.17 -18.10
N GLY A 5 -14.42 -1.21 -18.50
CA GLY A 5 -13.76 -0.27 -17.60
C GLY A 5 -14.71 0.73 -16.92
N GLU A 6 -15.81 1.12 -17.56
CA GLU A 6 -16.81 2.03 -16.98
C GLU A 6 -17.52 1.39 -15.78
N ASP A 7 -17.85 0.10 -15.86
CA ASP A 7 -18.53 -0.62 -14.77
C ASP A 7 -17.63 -0.74 -13.53
N VAL A 8 -16.34 -1.05 -13.73
CA VAL A 8 -15.36 -1.17 -12.65
C VAL A 8 -15.05 0.19 -12.03
N GLN A 9 -14.95 1.24 -12.84
CA GLN A 9 -14.77 2.61 -12.36
C GLN A 9 -15.98 3.06 -11.53
N HIS A 10 -17.20 2.83 -12.02
CA HIS A 10 -18.43 3.16 -11.31
C HIS A 10 -18.54 2.43 -9.98
N LEU A 11 -18.16 1.14 -9.94
CA LEU A 11 -18.09 0.36 -8.71
C LEU A 11 -17.11 0.99 -7.71
N ALA A 12 -15.88 1.30 -8.15
CA ALA A 12 -14.87 1.90 -7.29
C ALA A 12 -15.32 3.25 -6.72
N SER A 13 -15.93 4.11 -7.55
CA SER A 13 -16.47 5.40 -7.12
C SER A 13 -17.63 5.24 -6.13
N THR A 14 -18.54 4.30 -6.37
CA THR A 14 -19.66 4.02 -5.46
C THR A 14 -19.16 3.54 -4.10
N LEU A 15 -18.20 2.61 -4.08
CA LEU A 15 -17.62 2.10 -2.83
C LEU A 15 -16.87 3.21 -2.07
N ALA A 16 -16.12 4.06 -2.77
CA ALA A 16 -15.42 5.17 -2.15
C ALA A 16 -16.38 6.17 -1.50
N GLN A 17 -17.48 6.52 -2.19
CA GLN A 17 -18.50 7.40 -1.64
C GLN A 17 -19.16 6.80 -0.39
N GLN A 18 -19.58 5.52 -0.46
CA GLN A 18 -20.19 4.85 0.69
C GLN A 18 -19.23 4.75 1.88
N ALA A 19 -17.96 4.41 1.62
CA ALA A 19 -16.94 4.36 2.65
C ALA A 19 -16.71 5.74 3.30
N GLN A 20 -16.77 6.83 2.52
CA GLN A 20 -16.67 8.19 3.04
C GLN A 20 -17.86 8.56 3.93
N GLU A 21 -19.08 8.24 3.51
CA GLU A 21 -20.29 8.50 4.31
C GLU A 21 -20.25 7.75 5.65
N LEU A 22 -19.84 6.47 5.60
CA LEU A 22 -19.72 5.63 6.80
C LEU A 22 -18.54 6.01 7.69
N SER A 23 -17.44 6.54 7.13
CA SER A 23 -16.28 6.97 7.91
C SER A 23 -16.58 8.19 8.78
N LEU A 24 -17.54 9.01 8.37
CA LEU A 24 -18.00 10.19 9.10
C LEU A 24 -19.19 9.91 10.03
N ASN A 25 -19.88 8.78 9.85
CA ASN A 25 -21.05 8.42 10.66
C ASN A 25 -20.65 8.04 12.09
N ARG A 26 -21.17 8.74 13.10
CA ARG A 26 -20.88 8.48 14.52
C ARG A 26 -21.85 7.51 15.20
N ASP A 27 -22.98 7.24 14.57
CA ASP A 27 -24.09 6.48 15.17
C ASP A 27 -23.99 4.97 14.92
N VAL A 28 -23.16 4.57 13.95
CA VAL A 28 -22.97 3.17 13.56
C VAL A 28 -21.53 2.76 13.77
N ASP A 29 -21.30 1.74 14.59
CA ASP A 29 -19.95 1.21 14.79
C ASP A 29 -19.39 0.61 13.50
N SER A 30 -18.29 1.19 13.04
CA SER A 30 -17.53 0.66 11.92
C SER A 30 -16.75 -0.61 12.32
N PRO A 31 -16.25 -1.41 11.36
CA PRO A 31 -15.35 -2.53 11.65
C PRO A 31 -14.14 -2.13 12.53
N PHE A 32 -13.63 -0.91 12.36
CA PHE A 32 -12.58 -0.36 13.22
C PHE A 32 -13.08 -0.14 14.65
N ALA A 33 -14.27 0.42 14.84
CA ALA A 33 -14.84 0.64 16.17
C ALA A 33 -15.10 -0.67 16.92
N LEU A 34 -15.55 -1.71 16.22
CA LEU A 34 -15.75 -3.04 16.82
C LEU A 34 -14.42 -3.59 17.32
N LEU A 35 -13.38 -3.60 16.47
CA LEU A 35 -12.04 -4.05 16.87
C LEU A 35 -11.44 -3.20 17.99
N ALA A 36 -11.67 -1.90 18.00
CA ALA A 36 -11.21 -1.01 19.07
C ALA A 36 -11.81 -1.42 20.42
N LYS A 37 -13.12 -1.68 20.47
CA LYS A 37 -13.81 -2.12 21.69
C LYS A 37 -13.30 -3.47 22.18
N ASP A 38 -13.03 -4.41 21.27
CA ASP A 38 -12.45 -5.71 21.60
C ASP A 38 -11.04 -5.60 22.23
N ASN A 39 -10.37 -4.47 22.04
CA ASN A 39 -9.05 -4.17 22.60
C ASN A 39 -9.09 -3.06 23.67
N ASP A 40 -10.24 -2.88 24.33
CA ASP A 40 -10.47 -1.90 25.40
C ASP A 40 -10.18 -0.43 25.02
N ILE A 41 -10.21 -0.11 23.72
CA ILE A 41 -10.10 1.25 23.21
C ILE A 41 -11.51 1.84 23.11
N LEU A 42 -11.73 2.98 23.78
CA LEU A 42 -13.00 3.70 23.74
C LEU A 42 -13.14 4.47 22.40
N TRP A 43 -13.63 3.77 21.38
CA TRP A 43 -13.98 4.35 20.09
C TRP A 43 -15.39 3.92 19.67
N SER A 44 -16.12 4.79 18.97
CA SER A 44 -17.44 4.50 18.39
C SER A 44 -17.59 5.19 17.05
N GLY A 45 -18.43 4.64 16.17
CA GLY A 45 -18.66 5.23 14.86
C GLY A 45 -17.61 4.87 13.79
N GLY A 46 -17.62 5.62 12.69
CA GLY A 46 -16.63 5.60 11.62
C GLY A 46 -15.29 6.22 12.01
N ARG A 47 -14.26 5.90 11.22
CA ARG A 47 -12.91 6.50 11.32
C ARG A 47 -12.64 7.36 10.08
N PRO A 48 -12.55 8.70 10.22
CA PRO A 48 -12.15 9.58 9.13
C PRO A 48 -10.67 9.32 8.78
N ASP A 49 -10.41 8.83 7.57
CA ASP A 49 -9.08 8.49 7.05
C ASP A 49 -9.10 8.57 5.52
N ASP A 50 -7.93 8.54 4.87
CA ASP A 50 -7.81 8.55 3.41
C ASP A 50 -8.38 7.25 2.80
N ILE A 51 -9.20 7.39 1.76
CA ILE A 51 -9.89 6.26 1.12
C ILE A 51 -9.31 6.03 -0.27
N THR A 52 -8.73 4.85 -0.50
CA THR A 52 -8.24 4.40 -1.80
C THR A 52 -8.89 3.07 -2.16
N ILE A 53 -9.53 2.99 -3.33
CA ILE A 53 -10.17 1.76 -3.84
C ILE A 53 -9.50 1.37 -5.16
N ILE A 54 -9.05 0.12 -5.24
CA ILE A 54 -8.59 -0.50 -6.48
C ILE A 54 -9.56 -1.64 -6.79
N ALA A 55 -10.26 -1.54 -7.92
CA ALA A 55 -11.19 -2.58 -8.38
C ALA A 55 -10.66 -3.22 -9.66
N CYS A 56 -10.74 -4.55 -9.74
CA CYS A 56 -10.30 -5.33 -10.89
C CYS A 56 -11.29 -6.47 -11.14
N ARG A 57 -11.62 -6.72 -12.41
CA ARG A 57 -12.37 -7.90 -12.85
C ARG A 57 -11.39 -8.91 -13.41
N VAL A 58 -11.41 -10.12 -12.87
CA VAL A 58 -10.61 -11.24 -13.40
C VAL A 58 -11.40 -11.90 -14.51
N GLU A 59 -10.80 -11.99 -15.69
CA GLU A 59 -11.36 -12.68 -16.84
C GLU A 59 -10.45 -13.81 -17.28
N GLU A 60 -11.04 -14.92 -17.70
CA GLU A 60 -10.28 -15.98 -18.34
C GLU A 60 -9.76 -15.50 -19.69
N ARG A 61 -8.43 -15.55 -19.87
CA ARG A 61 -7.84 -15.30 -21.18
C ARG A 61 -8.21 -16.46 -22.10
N PRO A 62 -8.87 -16.24 -23.27
CA PRO A 62 -9.07 -17.31 -24.22
C PRO A 62 -7.71 -17.87 -24.66
N ALA A 63 -7.60 -19.21 -24.64
CA ALA A 63 -6.34 -19.96 -24.79
C ALA A 63 -5.58 -19.74 -26.12
N THR A 64 -6.13 -18.95 -27.04
CA THR A 64 -5.54 -18.63 -28.35
C THR A 64 -4.37 -17.66 -28.27
N HIS A 65 -4.16 -16.96 -27.15
CA HIS A 65 -3.04 -16.03 -26.96
C HIS A 65 -2.18 -16.41 -25.74
N ALA A 66 -1.63 -17.63 -25.76
CA ALA A 66 -0.54 -18.03 -24.89
C ALA A 66 0.74 -17.25 -25.24
N ALA A 67 0.74 -15.94 -24.97
CA ALA A 67 1.97 -15.20 -24.81
C ALA A 67 2.72 -15.87 -23.64
N GLN A 68 3.87 -16.45 -23.95
CA GLN A 68 4.77 -17.04 -22.97
C GLN A 68 4.94 -16.05 -21.81
N PRO A 69 4.85 -16.50 -20.54
CA PRO A 69 5.11 -15.61 -19.42
C PRO A 69 6.53 -15.08 -19.60
N ALA A 70 6.65 -13.77 -19.86
CA ALA A 70 7.94 -13.12 -19.86
C ALA A 70 8.52 -13.35 -18.46
N LEU A 71 9.61 -14.13 -18.39
CA LEU A 71 10.44 -14.24 -17.20
C LEU A 71 10.87 -12.82 -16.85
N MET A 72 10.13 -12.18 -15.95
CA MET A 72 10.54 -10.92 -15.36
C MET A 72 11.86 -11.21 -14.65
N PRO A 73 12.98 -10.57 -15.04
CA PRO A 73 14.22 -10.74 -14.31
C PRO A 73 13.96 -10.27 -12.88
N PRO A 74 14.46 -11.00 -11.86
CA PRO A 74 14.35 -10.55 -10.48
C PRO A 74 15.08 -9.21 -10.35
N SER A 75 14.33 -8.11 -10.32
CA SER A 75 14.88 -6.76 -10.19
C SER A 75 15.24 -6.41 -8.74
N CYS A 76 14.92 -7.30 -7.79
CA CYS A 76 15.17 -7.10 -6.37
C CYS A 76 16.32 -7.99 -5.93
N GLY A 77 17.54 -7.46 -6.03
CA GLY A 77 18.71 -7.92 -5.31
C GLY A 77 19.40 -6.70 -4.70
N PRO A 78 20.20 -6.86 -3.63
CA PRO A 78 21.05 -5.77 -3.17
C PRO A 78 21.92 -5.36 -4.36
N GLY A 79 21.80 -4.10 -4.78
CA GLY A 79 22.59 -3.59 -5.90
C GLY A 79 24.09 -3.87 -5.69
N PRO A 80 24.91 -3.85 -6.75
CA PRO A 80 26.34 -4.02 -6.58
C PRO A 80 26.87 -3.01 -5.55
N PRO A 81 27.76 -3.44 -4.63
CA PRO A 81 28.29 -2.56 -3.60
C PRO A 81 28.92 -1.31 -4.25
N PRO A 82 28.75 -0.13 -3.65
CA PRO A 82 29.33 1.09 -4.18
C PRO A 82 30.84 0.89 -4.31
N LYS A 83 31.40 1.31 -5.45
CA LYS A 83 32.85 1.27 -5.66
C LYS A 83 33.49 2.19 -4.63
N VAL A 84 34.29 1.63 -3.73
CA VAL A 84 35.11 2.42 -2.81
C VAL A 84 36.01 3.31 -3.66
N PRO A 85 35.95 4.65 -3.51
CA PRO A 85 36.88 5.52 -4.21
C PRO A 85 38.30 5.18 -3.74
N SER A 86 39.18 4.84 -4.69
CA SER A 86 40.60 4.62 -4.43
C SER A 86 41.33 5.96 -4.28
N ASP A 87 40.83 6.80 -3.38
CA ASP A 87 41.44 8.08 -3.06
C ASP A 87 42.25 7.91 -1.76
N PRO A 88 43.59 7.99 -1.81
CA PRO A 88 44.44 7.80 -0.63
C PRO A 88 44.29 8.91 0.43
N GLU A 89 43.53 9.97 0.17
CA GLU A 89 43.33 11.08 1.14
C GLU A 89 41.96 11.09 1.84
N ARG A 90 41.08 10.10 1.62
CA ARG A 90 39.77 10.06 2.31
C ARG A 90 39.89 9.37 3.67
N GLN A 91 39.82 10.16 4.74
CA GLN A 91 39.88 9.68 6.12
C GLN A 91 38.69 8.74 6.48
N PRO A 92 38.89 7.75 7.37
CA PRO A 92 37.96 6.65 7.61
C PRO A 92 36.85 6.96 8.64
N GLU A 93 36.33 8.18 8.73
CA GLU A 93 35.27 8.52 9.71
C GLU A 93 33.84 8.17 9.28
N ALA A 94 33.61 7.64 8.07
CA ALA A 94 32.24 7.39 7.58
C ALA A 94 31.66 6.00 7.93
N LEU A 95 32.21 5.29 8.91
CA LEU A 95 31.75 3.95 9.32
C LEU A 95 31.56 3.84 10.85
N LEU A 96 31.00 4.86 11.47
CA LEU A 96 30.43 4.76 12.81
C LEU A 96 29.10 5.51 12.84
N TRP A 97 28.11 4.95 12.16
CA TRP A 97 26.71 5.32 12.42
C TRP A 97 26.34 4.61 13.72
N ASP A 98 26.47 5.33 14.84
CA ASP A 98 26.06 4.88 16.17
C ASP A 98 24.53 4.82 16.18
N TRP A 99 23.97 3.62 16.33
CA TRP A 99 22.52 3.39 16.37
C TRP A 99 21.89 3.70 17.73
N ASP A 100 22.69 4.19 18.69
CA ASP A 100 22.26 4.43 20.08
C ASP A 100 21.65 5.82 20.32
N ASP A 101 21.74 6.76 19.37
CA ASP A 101 21.23 8.14 19.52
C ASP A 101 19.92 8.41 18.74
N ALA A 102 19.15 7.37 18.40
CA ALA A 102 17.80 7.56 17.86
C ALA A 102 16.82 7.95 18.99
N ASP A 103 16.81 9.24 19.33
CA ASP A 103 15.82 9.88 20.19
C ASP A 103 14.44 9.80 19.51
N TRP A 104 13.62 8.84 19.94
CA TRP A 104 12.21 8.72 19.56
C TRP A 104 11.37 9.48 20.59
N ASP A 105 11.33 10.81 20.46
CA ASP A 105 10.35 11.69 21.12
C ASP A 105 9.30 12.18 20.11
#